data_AF-A0A938II29-F1
#
_entry.id   AF-A0A938II29-F1
#
_cell.length_a   1.000
_cell.length_b   1.000
_cell.length_c   1.000
_cell.angle_alpha   90.00
_cell.angle_beta   90.00
_cell.angle_gamma   90.00
#
_symmetry.space_group_name_H-M   'P 1'
#
loop_
_entity.id
_entity.type
_entity.pdbx_description
1 polymer ?
#
loop_
_entity_poly.entity_id
_entity_poly.type
_entity_poly.pdbx_seq_one_letter_code
_entity_poly.pdbx_strand_id
1 'polypeptide(L)' 'MSDPYEPLRRPHPRPAGTVVPWPEQRKDMGEMTGDEALVRKTWEEIDAWSYAFLWHCVVSF' A
#
# COMPACT_ATOMS: atom_id res chain seq x y z
N MET A 1 -29.22 16.31 -13.85
CA MET A 1 -27.86 16.87 -13.77
C MET A 1 -26.98 15.73 -13.30
N SER A 2 -26.22 15.10 -14.20
CA SER A 2 -25.34 13.98 -13.87
C SER A 2 -24.14 14.48 -13.09
N ASP A 3 -23.80 13.83 -11.98
CA ASP A 3 -22.67 14.19 -11.11
C ASP A 3 -21.35 14.13 -11.92
N PRO A 4 -20.62 15.26 -12.07
CA PRO A 4 -19.37 15.29 -12.82
C PRO A 4 -18.23 14.52 -12.12
N TYR A 5 -18.39 14.15 -10.85
CA TYR A 5 -17.37 13.45 -10.05
C TYR A 5 -17.56 11.93 -9.97
N GLU A 6 -18.58 11.37 -10.62
CA GLU A 6 -18.80 9.91 -10.76
C GLU A 6 -17.52 9.12 -11.13
N PRO A 7 -16.64 9.57 -12.05
CA PRO A 7 -15.44 8.83 -12.41
C PRO A 7 -14.41 8.72 -11.28
N LEU A 8 -14.44 9.64 -10.31
CA LEU A 8 -13.50 9.72 -9.19
C LEU A 8 -13.90 8.80 -8.02
N ARG A 9 -15.14 8.29 -8.02
CA ARG A 9 -15.64 7.36 -6.98
C ARG A 9 -15.19 5.91 -7.17
N ARG A 10 -14.32 5.62 -8.14
CA ARG A 10 -13.81 4.26 -8.31
C ARG A 10 -13.05 3.87 -7.05
N PRO A 11 -13.44 2.81 -6.33
CA PRO A 11 -12.65 2.34 -5.20
C PRO A 11 -11.26 2.01 -5.73
N HIS A 12 -10.26 2.72 -5.20
CA HIS A 12 -8.88 2.41 -5.54
C HIS A 12 -8.61 0.99 -5.02
N PRO A 13 -8.07 0.06 -5.83
CA PRO A 13 -7.86 -1.32 -5.40
C PRO A 13 -6.83 -1.51 -4.28
N ARG A 14 -6.23 -0.41 -3.77
CA ARG A 14 -5.21 -0.45 -2.72
C ARG A 14 -5.88 -0.22 -1.36
N PRO A 15 -5.63 -1.09 -0.38
CA PRO A 15 -6.16 -0.91 0.96
C PRO A 15 -5.63 0.39 1.60
N ALA A 16 -6.45 1.03 2.42
CA ALA A 16 -6.05 2.21 3.18
C ALA A 16 -4.92 1.86 4.15
N GLY A 17 -3.95 2.77 4.32
CA GLY A 17 -2.81 2.55 5.21
C GLY A 17 -1.63 1.82 4.57
N THR A 18 -1.68 1.54 3.27
CA THR A 18 -0.61 0.85 2.53
C THR A 18 -0.09 1.72 1.39
N VAL A 19 1.20 1.61 1.07
CA VAL A 19 1.78 2.21 -0.13
C VAL A 19 1.84 1.16 -1.24
N VAL A 20 2.45 0.00 -0.92
CA VAL A 20 2.61 -1.17 -1.79
C VAL A 20 2.17 -2.43 -1.03
N PRO A 21 0.96 -2.96 -1.30
CA PRO A 21 0.44 -4.12 -0.57
C PRO A 21 1.23 -5.39 -0.90
N TRP A 22 1.30 -6.32 0.06
CA TRP A 22 2.08 -7.57 -0.07
C TRP A 22 1.87 -8.35 -1.38
N PRO A 23 0.64 -8.52 -1.92
CA PRO A 23 0.42 -9.25 -3.18
C PRO A 23 1.04 -8.59 -4.40
N GLU A 24 1.32 -7.28 -4.34
CA GLU A 24 2.03 -6.55 -5.38
C GLU A 24 3.53 -6.78 -5.23
N GLN A 25 4.08 -6.55 -4.03
CA GLN A 25 5.50 -6.76 -3.74
C GLN A 25 5.96 -8.20 -3.97
N ARG A 26 5.13 -9.19 -3.63
CA ARG A 26 5.47 -10.61 -3.74
C ARG A 26 5.72 -11.05 -5.19
N LYS A 27 5.11 -10.37 -6.18
CA LYS A 27 5.32 -10.67 -7.60
C LYS A 27 6.73 -10.31 -8.06
N ASP A 28 7.30 -9.29 -7.45
CA ASP A 28 8.65 -8.81 -7.76
C ASP A 28 9.71 -9.56 -6.95
N MET A 29 9.31 -10.19 -5.83
CA MET A 29 10.16 -11.09 -5.07
C MET A 29 10.25 -12.46 -5.76
N GLY A 30 11.47 -12.90 -6.07
CA GLY A 30 11.74 -14.22 -6.63
C GLY A 30 11.40 -15.39 -5.70
N GLU A 31 11.96 -16.57 -5.96
CA GLU A 31 11.79 -17.72 -5.06
C GLU A 31 12.34 -17.41 -3.66
N MET A 32 11.51 -17.68 -2.64
CA MET A 32 11.87 -17.46 -1.24
C MET A 32 12.31 -18.79 -0.64
N THR A 33 13.54 -18.84 -0.16
CA THR A 33 14.12 -20.02 0.52
C THR A 33 13.86 -20.03 2.03
N GLY A 34 13.30 -18.95 2.58
CA GLY A 34 13.02 -18.75 4.01
C GLY A 34 11.53 -18.64 4.34
N ASP A 35 11.23 -18.21 5.57
CA ASP A 35 9.85 -18.06 6.05
C ASP A 35 9.15 -16.85 5.42
N GLU A 36 8.26 -17.11 4.46
CA GLU A 36 7.46 -16.10 3.77
C GLU A 36 6.53 -15.32 4.71
N ALA A 37 6.03 -15.94 5.79
CA ALA A 37 5.13 -15.27 6.73
C ALA A 37 5.87 -14.18 7.53
N LEU A 38 7.13 -14.44 7.88
CA LEU A 38 7.97 -13.45 8.56
C LEU A 38 8.27 -12.26 7.65
N VAL A 39 8.65 -12.52 6.40
CA VAL A 39 8.94 -11.45 5.44
C VAL A 39 7.69 -10.62 5.15
N ARG A 40 6.53 -11.26 4.97
CA ARG A 40 5.25 -10.54 4.81
C ARG A 40 4.98 -9.62 5.99
N LYS A 41 5.11 -10.13 7.22
CA LYS A 41 4.87 -9.34 8.43
C LYS A 41 5.79 -8.11 8.48
N THR A 42 7.09 -8.30 8.26
CA THR A 42 8.06 -7.20 8.27
C THR A 42 7.78 -6.21 7.14
N TRP A 43 7.36 -6.68 5.96
CA TRP A 43 6.98 -5.82 4.85
C TRP A 43 5.77 -4.94 5.20
N GLU A 44 4.69 -5.55 5.69
CA GLU A 44 3.46 -4.85 6.08
C GLU A 44 3.71 -3.81 7.18
N GLU A 45 4.58 -4.12 8.14
CA GLU A 45 5.02 -3.17 9.16
C GLU A 45 5.72 -1.95 8.52
N ILE A 46 6.72 -2.17 7.66
CA ILE A 46 7.46 -1.08 6.99
C ILE A 46 6.56 -0.26 6.06
N ASP A 47 5.64 -0.90 5.35
CA ASP A 47 4.73 -0.25 4.41
C ASP A 47 3.76 0.70 5.14
N ALA A 48 3.28 0.31 6.32
CA ALA A 48 2.46 1.17 7.17
C ALA A 48 3.21 2.42 7.65
N TRP A 49 4.48 2.28 8.05
CA TRP A 49 5.35 3.42 8.40
C TRP A 49 5.61 4.33 7.20
N SER A 50 5.83 3.73 6.02
CA SER A 50 6.06 4.46 4.77
C SER A 50 4.83 5.28 4.39
N TYR A 51 3.62 4.71 4.53
CA TYR A 51 2.36 5.41 4.33
C TYR A 51 2.24 6.62 5.27
N ALA A 52 2.51 6.43 6.57
CA ALA A 52 2.46 7.50 7.55
C ALA A 52 3.46 8.62 7.24
N PHE A 53 4.68 8.28 6.82
CA PHE A 53 5.70 9.25 6.44
C PHE A 53 5.28 10.09 5.22
N LEU A 54 4.73 9.46 4.18
CA LEU A 54 4.22 10.17 3.00
C LEU A 54 3.12 11.17 3.35
N TRP A 55 2.25 10.82 4.30
CA TRP A 55 1.23 11.73 4.81
C TRP A 55 1.75 12.80 5.76
N HIS A 56 2.94 12.64 6.35
CA HIS A 56 3.60 13.66 7.15
C HIS A 56 4.34 14.70 6.29
N CYS A 57 4.92 14.27 5.16
CA CYS A 57 5.00 15.17 4.01
C CYS A 57 3.56 15.62 3.65
N VAL A 58 3.21 16.51 2.74
CA VAL A 58 1.80 16.96 2.55
C VAL A 58 1.18 17.72 3.75
N VAL A 59 1.00 17.14 4.94
CA VAL A 59 0.22 17.77 6.03
C VAL A 59 1.04 18.60 7.02
N SER A 60 2.34 18.35 7.16
CA SER A 60 3.18 19.03 8.16
C SER A 60 4.01 20.19 7.59
N PHE A 61 3.59 20.75 6.46
CA PHE A 61 4.23 21.89 5.80
C PHE A 61 3.34 23.12 5.81
#